data_AF-A0A2G4GKK1-F1
#
_entry.id   AF-A0A2G4GKK1-F1
#
_cell.length_a   1.000
_cell.length_b   1.000
_cell.length_c   1.000
_cell.angle_alpha   90.00
_cell.angle_beta   90.00
_cell.angle_gamma   90.00
#
_symmetry.space_group_name_H-M   'P 1'
#
loop_
_entity.id
_entity.type
_entity.pdbx_description
1 polymer ?
#
loop_
_entity_poly.entity_id
_entity_poly.type
_entity_poly.pdbx_seq_one_letter_code
_entity_poly.pdbx_strand_id
1 'polypeptide(L)'
;MRKMKSAVCLSISTLLIGISLSNYAQKRWDGEEGDGQWNSARNWLPDGVPLYNEAVILNNEFIPSSYHVTLPFSNTVVEFFSLQINGSPQQVVSLEIPDGSTASPAIITQNITIGKNGIIVNSSGAAAGNTFSLSGFIKFEETVLFPNPVSTTLCINLAQDTEPCINMYVVTQQGQLIQPRWRNNNGTYEIDVRLINKGVYTILLYKKNRLVECKQFIKE
;
A
#
# COMPACT_ATOMS: atom_id res chain seq x y z
N MET A 1 -18.13 54.54 61.26
CA MET A 1 -18.75 53.27 60.78
C MET A 1 -17.98 52.76 59.58
N ARG A 2 -17.46 51.53 59.67
CA ARG A 2 -16.42 50.93 58.81
C ARG A 2 -17.07 50.28 57.58
N LYS A 3 -16.66 50.66 56.35
CA LYS A 3 -17.15 50.06 55.10
C LYS A 3 -16.50 48.69 54.87
N MET A 4 -17.28 47.62 54.87
CA MET A 4 -16.87 46.30 54.37
C MET A 4 -16.90 46.30 52.84
N LYS A 5 -15.78 45.94 52.19
CA LYS A 5 -15.72 45.64 50.76
C LYS A 5 -15.87 44.12 50.61
N SER A 6 -16.99 43.66 50.02
CA SER A 6 -17.18 42.27 49.64
C SER A 6 -16.28 41.95 48.44
N ALA A 7 -15.39 40.97 48.60
CA ALA A 7 -14.63 40.38 47.51
C ALA A 7 -15.47 39.26 46.86
N VAL A 8 -15.85 39.44 45.61
CA VAL A 8 -16.47 38.42 44.78
C VAL A 8 -15.36 37.53 44.25
N CYS A 9 -15.32 36.27 44.67
CA CYS A 9 -14.38 35.26 44.18
C CYS A 9 -14.97 34.65 42.90
N LEU A 10 -14.41 35.01 41.75
CA LEU A 10 -14.82 34.49 40.45
C LEU A 10 -14.01 33.21 40.15
N SER A 11 -14.59 32.03 40.36
CA SER A 11 -13.95 30.76 40.01
C SER A 11 -14.06 30.49 38.51
N ILE A 12 -12.94 30.53 37.79
CA ILE A 12 -12.84 30.16 36.38
C ILE A 12 -12.72 28.64 36.30
N SER A 13 -13.82 27.94 36.02
CA SER A 13 -13.81 26.52 35.67
C SER A 13 -13.42 26.37 34.20
N THR A 14 -12.19 25.92 33.94
CA THR A 14 -11.71 25.64 32.59
C THR A 14 -12.27 24.28 32.12
N LEU A 15 -13.19 24.30 31.16
CA LEU A 15 -13.71 23.12 30.49
C LEU A 15 -12.66 22.57 29.52
N LEU A 16 -11.95 21.50 29.88
CA LEU A 16 -11.12 20.74 28.94
C LEU A 16 -12.04 19.98 27.98
N ILE A 17 -12.14 20.46 26.74
CA ILE A 17 -12.71 19.67 25.64
C ILE A 17 -11.62 18.67 25.23
N GLY A 18 -11.76 17.42 25.68
CA GLY A 18 -10.93 16.31 25.23
C GLY A 18 -11.20 16.04 23.76
N ILE A 19 -10.30 16.47 22.88
CA ILE A 19 -10.30 16.05 21.48
C ILE A 19 -9.77 14.62 21.48
N SER A 20 -10.67 13.64 21.38
CA SER A 20 -10.28 12.27 21.10
C SER A 20 -9.72 12.21 19.68
N LEU A 21 -8.39 12.18 19.55
CA LEU A 21 -7.75 11.83 18.29
C LEU A 21 -8.06 10.35 18.04
N SER A 22 -8.91 10.07 17.07
CA SER A 22 -9.15 8.71 16.58
C SER A 22 -7.90 8.23 15.84
N ASN A 23 -6.89 7.81 16.59
CA ASN A 23 -5.83 6.98 16.03
C ASN A 23 -6.43 5.58 15.85
N TYR A 24 -6.53 5.11 14.60
CA TYR A 24 -6.76 3.70 14.36
C TYR A 24 -5.70 2.91 15.12
N ALA A 25 -6.14 1.92 15.91
CA ALA A 25 -5.20 1.05 16.61
C ALA A 25 -4.32 0.33 15.56
N GLN A 26 -3.05 0.16 15.88
CA GLN A 26 -2.07 -0.36 14.94
C GLN A 26 -1.47 -1.65 15.49
N LYS A 27 -1.34 -2.65 14.63
CA LYS A 27 -0.70 -3.93 14.89
C LYS A 27 0.57 -4.02 14.07
N ARG A 28 1.68 -4.31 14.73
CA ARG A 28 2.97 -4.52 14.09
C ARG A 28 3.38 -5.96 14.26
N TRP A 29 3.92 -6.56 13.22
CA TRP A 29 4.46 -7.90 13.32
C TRP A 29 5.80 -7.88 14.05
N ASP A 30 5.89 -8.62 15.16
CA ASP A 30 7.13 -8.80 15.92
C ASP A 30 7.62 -10.26 15.94
N GLY A 31 6.73 -11.21 15.62
CA GLY A 31 7.07 -12.61 15.41
C GLY A 31 7.56 -13.35 16.64
N GLU A 32 7.13 -13.00 17.86
CA GLU A 32 7.66 -13.62 19.08
C GLU A 32 7.45 -15.15 19.16
N GLU A 33 6.40 -15.70 18.52
CA GLU A 33 6.19 -17.16 18.50
C GLU A 33 7.11 -17.87 17.49
N GLY A 34 7.63 -17.15 16.50
CA GLY A 34 8.57 -17.69 15.51
C GLY A 34 7.96 -18.71 14.54
N ASP A 35 6.64 -18.81 14.47
CA ASP A 35 5.91 -19.79 13.63
C ASP A 35 5.45 -19.24 12.27
N GLY A 36 5.58 -17.92 12.06
CA GLY A 36 5.15 -17.23 10.85
C GLY A 36 3.63 -17.17 10.67
N GLN A 37 2.82 -17.54 11.66
CA GLN A 37 1.37 -17.66 11.50
C GLN A 37 0.63 -16.37 11.87
N TRP A 38 -0.20 -15.86 10.97
CA TRP A 38 -0.99 -14.64 11.18
C TRP A 38 -1.87 -14.70 12.43
N ASN A 39 -2.45 -15.87 12.73
CA ASN A 39 -3.38 -16.07 13.84
C ASN A 39 -2.72 -16.31 15.21
N SER A 40 -1.38 -16.32 15.28
CA SER A 40 -0.66 -16.46 16.54
C SER A 40 -0.55 -15.10 17.23
N ALA A 41 -1.31 -14.95 18.32
CA ALA A 41 -1.54 -13.66 18.96
C ALA A 41 -0.24 -12.98 19.42
N ARG A 42 0.79 -13.74 19.82
CA ARG A 42 2.06 -13.19 20.27
C ARG A 42 3.03 -12.84 19.13
N ASN A 43 2.64 -12.99 17.87
CA ASN A 43 3.41 -12.45 16.74
C ASN A 43 3.07 -10.97 16.44
N TRP A 44 2.22 -10.36 17.25
CA TRP A 44 1.73 -9.00 17.06
C TRP A 44 2.05 -8.13 18.26
N LEU A 45 2.51 -6.92 18.01
CA LEU A 45 2.64 -5.87 19.01
C LEU A 45 1.54 -4.80 18.82
N PRO A 46 0.74 -4.50 19.87
CA PRO A 46 0.59 -5.26 21.11
C PRO A 46 -0.04 -6.65 20.87
N ASP A 47 0.16 -7.60 21.78
CA ASP A 47 -0.37 -8.98 21.67
C ASP A 47 -1.85 -9.02 21.25
N GLY A 48 -2.16 -9.90 20.30
CA GLY A 48 -3.49 -10.14 19.75
C GLY A 48 -3.55 -9.97 18.24
N VAL A 49 -4.31 -10.85 17.58
CA VAL A 49 -4.51 -10.81 16.12
C VAL A 49 -5.20 -9.50 15.70
N PRO A 50 -4.83 -8.90 14.55
CA PRO A 50 -5.47 -7.68 14.06
C PRO A 50 -6.99 -7.78 13.91
N LEU A 51 -7.68 -6.71 14.30
CA LEU A 51 -9.12 -6.52 14.13
C LEU A 51 -9.43 -5.66 12.90
N TYR A 52 -10.69 -5.70 12.44
CA TYR A 52 -11.18 -5.01 11.24
C TYR A 52 -10.94 -3.48 11.23
N ASN A 53 -10.78 -2.87 12.40
CA ASN A 53 -10.54 -1.43 12.56
C ASN A 53 -9.07 -1.10 12.85
N GLU A 54 -8.16 -2.05 12.68
CA GLU A 54 -6.74 -1.87 12.98
C GLU A 54 -5.87 -1.80 11.72
N ALA A 55 -4.86 -0.95 11.74
CA ALA A 55 -3.85 -0.88 10.69
C ALA A 55 -2.76 -1.93 10.96
N VAL A 56 -2.41 -2.71 9.94
CA VAL A 56 -1.37 -3.74 9.99
C VAL A 56 -0.10 -3.25 9.32
N ILE A 57 1.03 -3.38 10.02
CA ILE A 57 2.36 -3.10 9.47
C ILE A 57 3.22 -4.37 9.55
N LEU A 58 3.70 -4.79 8.39
CA LEU A 58 4.74 -5.79 8.24
C LEU A 58 6.02 -5.10 7.77
N ASN A 59 7.00 -4.97 8.67
CA ASN A 59 8.32 -4.41 8.39
C ASN A 59 9.42 -5.11 9.22
N ASN A 60 10.67 -4.66 9.08
CA ASN A 60 11.81 -5.19 9.84
C ASN A 60 12.14 -4.42 11.13
N GLU A 61 11.16 -3.76 11.75
CA GLU A 61 11.41 -3.00 12.99
C GLU A 61 11.82 -3.91 14.15
N PHE A 62 11.14 -5.05 14.30
CA PHE A 62 11.39 -6.02 15.37
C PHE A 62 12.19 -7.24 14.91
N ILE A 63 12.07 -7.60 13.63
CA ILE A 63 12.77 -8.74 13.01
C ILE A 63 13.80 -8.19 11.99
N PRO A 64 15.10 -8.09 12.34
CA PRO A 64 16.13 -7.52 11.47
C PRO A 64 16.60 -8.47 10.36
N SER A 65 15.73 -9.37 9.91
CA SER A 65 15.98 -10.35 8.83
C SER A 65 14.72 -10.53 7.99
N SER A 66 14.87 -11.14 6.82
CA SER A 66 13.72 -11.52 5.99
C SER A 66 12.78 -12.47 6.76
N TYR A 67 11.48 -12.30 6.59
CA TYR A 67 10.48 -13.17 7.21
C TYR A 67 9.22 -13.29 6.36
N HIS A 68 8.45 -14.32 6.69
CA HIS A 68 7.27 -14.74 5.98
C HIS A 68 6.10 -14.85 6.95
N VAL A 69 4.95 -14.28 6.58
CA VAL A 69 3.69 -14.35 7.33
C VAL A 69 2.69 -15.14 6.51
N THR A 70 2.09 -16.19 7.09
CA THR A 70 1.10 -17.04 6.43
C THR A 70 -0.28 -16.78 7.04
N LEU A 71 -1.28 -16.50 6.19
CA LEU A 71 -2.67 -16.38 6.62
C LEU A 71 -3.24 -17.73 7.10
N PRO A 72 -4.34 -17.73 7.87
CA PRO A 72 -4.95 -18.96 8.32
C PRO A 72 -5.43 -19.84 7.15
N PHE A 73 -5.31 -21.15 7.35
CA PHE A 73 -5.91 -22.15 6.46
C PHE A 73 -7.45 -22.16 6.60
N SER A 74 -8.11 -22.96 5.77
CA SER A 74 -9.56 -23.19 5.76
C SER A 74 -10.38 -22.00 5.25
N ASN A 75 -11.68 -21.97 5.54
CA ASN A 75 -12.61 -20.92 5.13
C ASN A 75 -12.60 -19.73 6.11
N THR A 76 -11.40 -19.23 6.43
CA THR A 76 -11.22 -18.12 7.37
C THR A 76 -11.03 -16.81 6.60
N VAL A 77 -11.86 -15.81 6.89
CA VAL A 77 -11.70 -14.45 6.34
C VAL A 77 -10.87 -13.63 7.33
N VAL A 78 -9.84 -12.95 6.82
CA VAL A 78 -9.01 -12.03 7.61
C VAL A 78 -9.43 -10.59 7.32
N GLU A 79 -9.75 -9.85 8.37
CA GLU A 79 -10.26 -8.48 8.26
C GLU A 79 -9.38 -7.50 9.05
N PHE A 80 -8.98 -6.41 8.40
CA PHE A 80 -8.23 -5.31 9.02
C PHE A 80 -8.42 -4.01 8.24
N PHE A 81 -8.11 -2.86 8.84
CA PHE A 81 -8.39 -1.56 8.23
C PHE A 81 -7.47 -1.26 7.04
N SER A 82 -6.16 -1.46 7.20
CA SER A 82 -5.18 -1.26 6.14
C SER A 82 -3.94 -2.14 6.33
N LEU A 83 -3.24 -2.49 5.25
CA LEU A 83 -1.98 -3.21 5.28
C LEU A 83 -0.84 -2.42 4.65
N GLN A 84 0.29 -2.37 5.34
CA GLN A 84 1.56 -1.87 4.82
C GLN A 84 2.63 -2.95 4.91
N ILE A 85 3.27 -3.28 3.79
CA ILE A 85 4.37 -4.25 3.73
C ILE A 85 5.62 -3.58 3.17
N ASN A 86 6.63 -3.38 4.03
CA ASN A 86 7.88 -2.71 3.69
C ASN A 86 9.07 -3.46 4.28
N GLY A 87 9.87 -4.08 3.43
CA GLY A 87 11.17 -4.64 3.83
C GLY A 87 12.27 -3.57 3.90
N SER A 88 13.19 -3.74 4.84
CA SER A 88 14.45 -2.99 4.91
C SER A 88 15.35 -3.31 3.71
N PRO A 89 16.41 -2.53 3.45
CA PRO A 89 17.37 -2.85 2.40
C PRO A 89 17.86 -4.29 2.51
N GLN A 90 17.80 -5.04 1.41
CA GLN A 90 18.20 -6.46 1.31
C GLN A 90 17.34 -7.47 2.09
N GLN A 91 16.29 -7.04 2.80
CA GLN A 91 15.40 -7.94 3.53
C GLN A 91 14.02 -7.96 2.87
N VAL A 92 13.51 -9.16 2.64
CA VAL A 92 12.17 -9.39 2.07
C VAL A 92 11.18 -9.63 3.20
N VAL A 93 10.04 -8.96 3.11
CA VAL A 93 8.89 -9.19 4.00
C VAL A 93 7.74 -9.65 3.12
N SER A 94 7.24 -10.86 3.36
CA SER A 94 6.21 -11.47 2.52
C SER A 94 4.98 -11.89 3.34
N LEU A 95 3.80 -11.66 2.76
CA LEU A 95 2.52 -12.19 3.24
C LEU A 95 1.99 -13.22 2.24
N GLU A 96 1.71 -14.44 2.69
CA GLU A 96 1.14 -15.51 1.89
C GLU A 96 -0.31 -15.79 2.29
N ILE A 97 -1.15 -15.95 1.26
CA ILE A 97 -2.46 -16.57 1.35
C ILE A 97 -2.27 -18.04 0.94
N PRO A 98 -2.23 -19.00 1.87
CA PRO A 98 -1.82 -20.37 1.56
C PRO A 98 -2.85 -21.11 0.72
N ASP A 99 -2.44 -22.20 0.07
CA ASP A 99 -3.30 -23.04 -0.76
C ASP A 99 -4.47 -23.69 -0.01
N GLY A 100 -4.31 -23.96 1.29
CA GLY A 100 -5.42 -24.41 2.11
C GLY A 100 -6.40 -23.30 2.51
N SER A 101 -6.16 -22.02 2.17
CA SER A 101 -7.13 -20.94 2.36
C SER A 101 -8.21 -21.00 1.29
N THR A 102 -9.42 -21.41 1.68
CA THR A 102 -10.58 -21.60 0.79
C THR A 102 -11.60 -20.45 0.87
N ALA A 103 -11.35 -19.46 1.73
CA ALA A 103 -12.19 -18.27 1.84
C ALA A 103 -12.15 -17.38 0.59
N SER A 104 -13.31 -16.83 0.21
CA SER A 104 -13.44 -15.86 -0.87
C SER A 104 -14.44 -14.76 -0.45
N PRO A 105 -13.97 -13.57 -0.01
CA PRO A 105 -12.58 -13.14 0.04
C PRO A 105 -11.77 -13.77 1.17
N ALA A 106 -10.47 -13.94 0.94
CA ALA A 106 -9.52 -14.32 1.99
C ALA A 106 -9.14 -13.11 2.85
N ILE A 107 -9.06 -11.92 2.24
CA ILE A 107 -8.76 -10.65 2.92
C ILE A 107 -9.83 -9.61 2.63
N ILE A 108 -10.33 -8.96 3.68
CA ILE A 108 -11.13 -7.73 3.59
C ILE A 108 -10.35 -6.58 4.22
N THR A 109 -10.11 -5.53 3.45
CA THR A 109 -9.40 -4.34 3.94
C THR A 109 -9.75 -3.09 3.15
N GLN A 110 -9.37 -1.90 3.64
CA GLN A 110 -9.56 -0.67 2.86
C GLN A 110 -8.39 -0.46 1.89
N ASN A 111 -7.17 -0.47 2.42
CA ASN A 111 -5.99 -0.06 1.67
C ASN A 111 -4.86 -1.09 1.81
N ILE A 112 -4.16 -1.35 0.72
CA ILE A 112 -2.92 -2.13 0.71
C ILE A 112 -1.82 -1.26 0.13
N THR A 113 -0.71 -1.15 0.85
CA THR A 113 0.49 -0.46 0.42
C THR A 113 1.66 -1.44 0.44
N ILE A 114 2.24 -1.71 -0.73
CA ILE A 114 3.42 -2.56 -0.87
C ILE A 114 4.60 -1.65 -1.22
N GLY A 115 5.52 -1.48 -0.28
CA GLY A 115 6.75 -0.73 -0.50
C GLY A 115 7.91 -1.63 -0.91
N LYS A 116 9.12 -1.13 -0.70
CA LYS A 116 10.36 -1.83 -1.07
C LYS A 116 10.44 -3.21 -0.43
N ASN A 117 10.84 -4.22 -1.21
CA ASN A 117 11.01 -5.60 -0.77
C ASN A 117 9.79 -6.22 -0.05
N GLY A 118 8.61 -5.62 -0.19
CA GLY A 118 7.34 -6.19 0.26
C GLY A 118 6.77 -7.11 -0.81
N ILE A 119 6.25 -8.26 -0.41
CA ILE A 119 5.64 -9.25 -1.32
C ILE A 119 4.31 -9.72 -0.76
N ILE A 120 3.30 -9.86 -1.62
CA ILE A 120 2.10 -10.65 -1.32
C ILE A 120 2.07 -11.84 -2.28
N VAL A 121 2.02 -13.05 -1.74
CA VAL A 121 1.88 -14.30 -2.48
C VAL A 121 0.45 -14.79 -2.32
N ASN A 122 -0.23 -15.02 -3.44
CA ASN A 122 -1.55 -15.62 -3.45
C ASN A 122 -1.46 -17.05 -3.95
N SER A 123 -1.51 -18.00 -3.02
CA SER A 123 -1.56 -19.43 -3.30
C SER A 123 -2.97 -20.00 -3.07
N SER A 124 -3.98 -19.17 -2.76
CA SER A 124 -5.33 -19.58 -2.30
C SER A 124 -5.96 -20.73 -3.09
N GLY A 125 -6.53 -21.71 -2.37
CA GLY A 125 -7.30 -22.82 -2.92
C GLY A 125 -8.80 -22.58 -3.03
N ALA A 126 -9.26 -21.31 -2.98
CA ALA A 126 -10.66 -21.00 -3.23
C ALA A 126 -11.06 -21.41 -4.66
N ALA A 127 -12.15 -22.17 -4.80
CA ALA A 127 -12.57 -22.69 -6.10
C ALA A 127 -13.05 -21.59 -7.08
N ALA A 128 -13.55 -20.48 -6.54
CA ALA A 128 -14.00 -19.31 -7.29
C ALA A 128 -14.06 -18.07 -6.38
N GLY A 129 -14.10 -16.89 -7.01
CA GLY A 129 -14.30 -15.60 -6.35
C GLY A 129 -13.03 -14.76 -6.24
N ASN A 130 -13.09 -13.68 -5.45
CA ASN A 130 -12.00 -12.73 -5.32
C ASN A 130 -11.16 -13.08 -4.09
N THR A 131 -9.84 -13.01 -4.19
CA THR A 131 -8.97 -13.17 -3.01
C THR A 131 -9.05 -11.98 -2.06
N PHE A 132 -9.17 -10.77 -2.61
CA PHE A 132 -9.25 -9.52 -1.85
C PHE A 132 -10.61 -8.86 -2.06
N SER A 133 -11.17 -8.30 -0.99
CA SER A 133 -12.25 -7.32 -1.04
C SER A 133 -11.74 -5.99 -0.51
N LEU A 134 -11.72 -4.98 -1.38
CA LEU A 134 -11.14 -3.67 -1.10
C LEU A 134 -12.19 -2.57 -1.20
N SER A 135 -12.22 -1.67 -0.23
CA SER A 135 -13.03 -0.43 -0.30
C SER A 135 -12.23 0.80 -0.70
N GLY A 136 -10.90 0.72 -0.69
CA GLY A 136 -9.97 1.78 -1.06
C GLY A 136 -9.04 1.35 -2.20
N PHE A 137 -7.73 1.43 -1.98
CA PHE A 137 -6.73 1.25 -3.05
C PHE A 137 -5.68 0.16 -2.76
N ILE A 138 -5.00 -0.29 -3.82
CA ILE A 138 -3.68 -0.92 -3.74
C ILE A 138 -2.65 0.07 -4.28
N LYS A 139 -1.59 0.34 -3.52
CA LYS A 139 -0.49 1.23 -3.89
C LYS A 139 0.84 0.49 -3.85
N PHE A 140 1.69 0.72 -4.84
CA PHE A 140 3.08 0.26 -4.85
C PHE A 140 4.02 1.47 -4.67
N GLU A 141 4.75 1.57 -3.55
CA GLU A 141 5.51 2.79 -3.22
C GLU A 141 6.88 2.85 -3.90
N GLU A 142 7.49 1.71 -4.23
CA GLU A 142 8.75 1.63 -4.95
C GLU A 142 8.70 0.58 -6.07
N THR A 143 7.76 0.69 -7.01
CA THR A 143 7.99 0.05 -8.32
C THR A 143 9.04 0.87 -9.06
N VAL A 144 10.32 0.62 -8.81
CA VAL A 144 11.25 0.69 -9.93
C VAL A 144 10.94 -0.57 -10.72
N LEU A 145 10.29 -0.39 -11.88
CA LEU A 145 9.88 -1.50 -12.75
C LEU A 145 11.14 -2.17 -13.29
N PHE A 146 11.65 -3.15 -12.54
CA PHE A 146 12.82 -3.95 -12.90
C PHE A 146 12.61 -5.44 -12.69
N PRO A 147 12.88 -6.24 -13.73
CA PRO A 147 12.84 -5.84 -15.14
C PRO A 147 11.38 -5.63 -15.59
N ASN A 148 11.13 -4.66 -16.45
CA ASN A 148 9.87 -4.55 -17.18
C ASN A 148 10.18 -4.36 -18.67
N PRO A 149 9.43 -4.97 -19.58
CA PRO A 149 9.08 -6.38 -19.71
C PRO A 149 9.88 -7.03 -20.86
N VAL A 150 9.89 -8.36 -20.94
CA VAL A 150 10.19 -9.11 -22.19
C VAL A 150 9.11 -8.90 -23.27
N SER A 151 8.10 -8.06 -22.97
CA SER A 151 6.98 -7.74 -23.85
C SER A 151 7.34 -6.66 -24.86
N THR A 152 6.68 -6.73 -26.01
CA THR A 152 6.75 -5.73 -27.08
C THR A 152 5.96 -4.46 -26.74
N THR A 153 5.20 -4.47 -25.66
CA THR A 153 4.38 -3.36 -25.20
C THR A 153 4.59 -3.06 -23.71
N LEU A 154 4.57 -1.77 -23.38
CA LEU A 154 4.47 -1.26 -22.01
C LEU A 154 3.06 -0.71 -21.80
N CYS A 155 2.33 -1.32 -20.88
CA CYS A 155 0.97 -0.91 -20.53
C CYS A 155 0.97 -0.01 -19.31
N ILE A 156 0.25 1.11 -19.39
CA ILE A 156 0.07 2.08 -18.31
C ILE A 156 -1.43 2.17 -18.04
N ASN A 157 -1.84 1.59 -16.91
CA ASN A 157 -3.21 1.67 -16.44
C ASN A 157 -3.36 2.93 -15.59
N LEU A 158 -4.09 3.92 -16.10
CA LEU A 158 -4.46 5.06 -15.29
C LEU A 158 -5.73 4.68 -14.54
N ALA A 159 -5.70 4.76 -13.20
CA ALA A 159 -6.91 4.61 -12.40
C ALA A 159 -7.99 5.56 -12.95
N GLN A 160 -9.24 5.11 -12.99
CA GLN A 160 -10.36 5.94 -13.41
C GLN A 160 -10.51 7.11 -12.43
N ASP A 161 -9.83 8.21 -12.75
CA ASP A 161 -9.96 9.46 -12.04
C ASP A 161 -11.02 10.32 -12.74
N THR A 162 -11.72 11.11 -11.93
CA THR A 162 -12.68 12.13 -12.37
C THR A 162 -12.06 13.17 -13.30
N GLU A 163 -10.73 13.30 -13.30
CA GLU A 163 -9.99 14.18 -14.19
C GLU A 163 -9.16 13.41 -15.22
N PRO A 164 -9.41 13.58 -16.54
CA PRO A 164 -8.65 12.89 -17.57
C PRO A 164 -7.20 13.36 -17.57
N CYS A 165 -6.26 12.42 -17.71
CA CYS A 165 -4.88 12.77 -18.00
C CYS A 165 -4.80 13.37 -19.39
N ILE A 166 -4.31 14.60 -19.47
CA ILE A 166 -4.35 15.38 -20.71
C ILE A 166 -3.07 15.13 -21.50
N ASN A 167 -1.92 14.98 -20.84
CA ASN A 167 -0.65 14.76 -21.49
C ASN A 167 0.20 13.73 -20.76
N MET A 168 0.86 12.86 -21.52
CA MET A 168 1.87 11.94 -21.04
C MET A 168 3.08 12.05 -21.94
N TYR A 169 4.26 12.15 -21.34
CA TYR A 169 5.54 12.27 -22.02
C TYR A 169 6.44 11.13 -21.60
N VAL A 170 7.31 10.68 -22.49
CA VAL A 170 8.40 9.79 -22.12
C VAL A 170 9.69 10.50 -22.48
N VAL A 171 10.62 10.59 -21.53
CA VAL A 171 11.91 11.26 -21.70
C VAL A 171 13.04 10.28 -21.46
N THR A 172 14.14 10.43 -22.20
CA THR A 172 15.39 9.69 -21.93
C THR A 172 16.04 10.20 -20.64
N GLN A 173 17.05 9.49 -20.14
CA GLN A 173 17.89 9.97 -19.03
C GLN A 173 18.57 11.32 -19.33
N GLN A 174 18.80 11.66 -20.59
CA GLN A 174 19.36 12.94 -21.02
C GLN A 174 18.29 14.04 -21.16
N GLY A 175 17.03 13.75 -20.80
CA GLY A 175 15.90 14.70 -20.88
C GLY A 175 15.33 14.86 -22.29
N GLN A 176 15.72 14.03 -23.26
CA GLN A 176 15.17 14.08 -24.61
C GLN A 176 13.77 13.49 -24.62
N LEU A 177 12.79 14.25 -25.11
CA LEU A 177 11.43 13.74 -25.33
C LEU A 177 11.42 12.68 -26.43
N ILE A 178 10.83 11.53 -26.15
CA ILE A 178 10.46 10.53 -27.14
C ILE A 178 8.94 10.53 -27.31
N GLN A 179 8.46 10.43 -28.56
CA GLN A 179 7.04 10.35 -28.89
C GLN A 179 6.71 8.92 -29.31
N PRO A 180 6.52 7.99 -28.37
CA PRO A 180 6.10 6.65 -28.74
C PRO A 180 4.71 6.71 -29.36
N ARG A 181 4.40 5.73 -30.22
CA ARG A 181 3.03 5.52 -30.68
C ARG A 181 2.22 4.99 -29.50
N TRP A 182 1.15 5.69 -29.18
CA TRP A 182 0.21 5.30 -28.14
C TRP A 182 -1.00 4.63 -28.75
N ARG A 183 -1.50 3.61 -28.08
CA ARG A 183 -2.90 3.17 -28.25
C ARG A 183 -3.61 3.35 -26.92
N ASN A 184 -4.75 4.03 -26.95
CA ASN A 184 -5.68 4.02 -25.82
C ASN A 184 -6.67 2.89 -26.06
N ASN A 185 -6.67 1.91 -25.16
CA ASN A 185 -7.63 0.82 -25.16
C ASN A 185 -8.36 0.84 -23.82
N ASN A 186 -9.53 1.47 -23.79
CA ASN A 186 -10.40 1.55 -22.61
C ASN A 186 -9.70 2.05 -21.33
N GLY A 187 -8.85 3.09 -21.42
CA GLY A 187 -8.16 3.68 -20.27
C GLY A 187 -6.78 3.08 -19.96
N THR A 188 -6.38 2.06 -20.72
CA THR A 188 -4.99 1.57 -20.75
C THR A 188 -4.24 2.25 -21.87
N TYR A 189 -3.12 2.88 -21.55
CA TYR A 189 -2.20 3.43 -22.54
C TYR A 189 -1.11 2.41 -22.83
N GLU A 190 -1.00 2.01 -24.10
CA GLU A 190 -0.01 1.05 -24.55
C GLU A 190 1.08 1.79 -25.35
N ILE A 191 2.34 1.61 -24.93
CA ILE A 191 3.54 2.04 -25.65
C ILE A 191 4.11 0.82 -26.37
N ASP A 192 4.32 0.91 -27.68
CA ASP A 192 5.12 -0.09 -28.40
C ASP A 192 6.61 0.11 -28.10
N VAL A 193 7.16 -0.71 -27.20
CA VAL A 193 8.54 -0.59 -26.75
C VAL A 193 9.55 -1.12 -27.77
N ARG A 194 9.11 -1.77 -28.86
CA ARG A 194 10.01 -2.15 -29.97
C ARG A 194 10.57 -0.95 -30.72
N LEU A 195 9.86 0.18 -30.65
CA LEU A 195 10.25 1.43 -31.30
C LEU A 195 11.19 2.27 -30.44
N ILE A 196 11.55 1.79 -29.25
CA ILE A 196 12.36 2.49 -28.27
C ILE A 196 13.69 1.75 -28.14
N ASN A 197 14.80 2.50 -28.20
CA ASN A 197 16.12 1.94 -28.01
C ASN A 197 16.32 1.43 -26.58
N LYS A 198 17.36 0.61 -26.37
CA LYS A 198 17.77 0.21 -25.03
C LYS A 198 18.19 1.44 -24.22
N GLY A 199 17.78 1.52 -22.96
CA GLY A 199 18.11 2.66 -22.11
C GLY A 199 17.15 2.87 -20.94
N VAL A 200 17.40 3.95 -20.19
CA VAL A 200 16.57 4.38 -19.06
C VAL A 200 15.64 5.51 -19.52
N TYR A 201 14.37 5.36 -19.17
CA TYR A 201 13.32 6.28 -19.56
C TYR A 201 12.50 6.71 -18.34
N THR A 202 12.01 7.94 -18.37
CA THR A 202 11.08 8.48 -17.38
C THR A 202 9.77 8.84 -18.07
N ILE A 203 8.67 8.28 -17.60
CA ILE A 203 7.31 8.68 -17.96
C ILE A 203 6.93 9.86 -17.08
N LEU A 204 6.41 10.92 -17.68
CA LEU A 204 5.89 12.10 -17.01
C LEU A 204 4.40 12.22 -17.32
N LEU A 205 3.57 12.24 -16.28
CA LEU A 205 2.12 12.35 -16.40
C LEU A 205 1.65 13.74 -16.00
N TYR A 206 0.88 14.40 -16.86
CA TYR A 206 0.37 15.74 -16.63
C TYR A 206 -1.16 15.78 -16.60
N LYS A 207 -1.72 16.47 -15.61
CA LYS A 207 -3.15 16.85 -15.52
C LYS A 207 -3.24 18.37 -15.45
N LYS A 208 -4.06 18.99 -16.31
CA LYS A 208 -4.23 20.46 -16.40
C LYS A 208 -2.88 21.21 -16.44
N ASN A 209 -1.93 20.72 -17.23
CA ASN A 209 -0.57 21.25 -17.33
C ASN A 209 0.29 21.21 -16.06
N ARG A 210 -0.12 20.45 -15.02
CA ARG A 210 0.69 20.16 -13.84
C ARG A 210 1.22 18.73 -13.90
N LEU A 211 2.51 18.54 -13.64
CA LEU A 211 3.09 17.21 -13.43
C LEU A 211 2.44 16.59 -12.19
N VAL A 212 1.83 15.41 -12.35
CA VAL A 212 1.17 14.69 -11.25
C VAL A 212 1.91 13.43 -10.86
N GLU A 213 2.61 12.79 -11.81
CA GLU A 213 3.36 11.57 -11.54
C GLU A 213 4.57 11.47 -12.47
N CYS A 214 5.63 10.85 -11.97
CA CYS A 214 6.77 10.45 -12.79
C CYS A 214 7.20 9.02 -12.43
N LYS A 215 7.57 8.23 -13.44
CA LYS A 215 7.95 6.82 -13.24
C LYS A 215 9.07 6.43 -14.17
N GLN A 216 10.07 5.72 -13.65
CA GLN A 216 11.18 5.22 -14.46
C GLN A 216 10.97 3.78 -14.91
N PHE A 217 11.42 3.48 -16.12
CA PHE A 217 11.54 2.12 -16.64
C PHE A 217 12.85 1.96 -17.44
N ILE A 218 13.34 0.73 -17.53
CA ILE A 218 14.49 0.39 -18.39
C ILE A 218 14.04 -0.51 -19.53
N LYS A 219 14.50 -0.19 -20.73
CA LYS A 219 14.47 -1.09 -21.89
C LYS A 219 15.82 -1.79 -21.99
N GLU A 220 15.81 -3.12 -21.79
CA GLU A 220 16.95 -4.00 -22.09
C GLU A 220 16.99 -4.45 -23.53
#